data_AF-A0A521MS33-F1
#
_entry.id   AF-A0A521MS33-F1
#
_cell.length_a   1.000
_cell.length_b   1.000
_cell.length_c   1.000
_cell.angle_alpha   90.00
_cell.angle_beta   90.00
_cell.angle_gamma   90.00
#
_symmetry.space_group_name_H-M   'P 1'
#
loop_
_entity.id
_entity.type
_entity.pdbx_description
1 polymer ?
#
loop_
_entity_poly.entity_id
_entity_poly.type
_entity_poly.pdbx_seq_one_letter_code
_entity_poly.pdbx_strand_id
1 'polypeptide(L)'
;MSEQPTEIMLSVSGEGERPRRQRVVPLVVGLILVIGAAGVGGFFLLRASMQDAAAPVISGTATSSFSRTPSPAPASPAVSPGASGALPSGSQAAPPPASASAPAPAIESFSVGPQTVTCSAPAPGVPGLTSTPLTISWSIVGGLRAWVGVDTDDAMAEPYAEVSAEAGSTTDLQYLCADDHRYTLTVLGADGQTVSRTVTVTNIGDR
;
A
#
# COMPACT_ATOMS: atom_id res chain seq x y z
N MET A 1 33.92 -29.91 -64.60
CA MET A 1 34.53 -28.70 -64.01
C MET A 1 33.65 -28.34 -62.81
N SER A 2 33.76 -29.13 -61.74
CA SER A 2 34.63 -28.92 -60.56
C SER A 2 33.80 -28.19 -59.48
N GLU A 3 33.31 -28.92 -58.45
CA GLU A 3 33.98 -29.17 -57.14
C GLU A 3 34.08 -27.87 -56.31
N GLN A 4 33.62 -27.73 -55.06
CA GLN A 4 33.22 -28.64 -53.97
C GLN A 4 32.36 -27.86 -52.93
N PRO A 5 31.68 -28.55 -51.99
CA PRO A 5 30.93 -27.98 -50.87
C PRO A 5 31.81 -27.79 -49.63
N THR A 6 31.55 -26.76 -48.82
CA THR A 6 32.23 -26.56 -47.54
C THR A 6 31.25 -26.71 -46.39
N GLU A 7 31.06 -27.95 -45.95
CA GLU A 7 30.78 -28.24 -44.54
C GLU A 7 32.11 -28.12 -43.78
N ILE A 8 32.14 -27.31 -42.72
CA ILE A 8 33.10 -27.50 -41.64
C ILE A 8 32.28 -27.81 -40.39
N MET A 9 32.15 -29.10 -40.13
CA MET A 9 32.00 -29.65 -38.79
C MET A 9 33.23 -29.23 -37.96
N LEU A 10 32.98 -28.63 -36.81
CA LEU A 10 33.93 -28.64 -35.69
C LEU A 10 33.14 -29.05 -34.44
N SER A 11 33.23 -30.34 -34.13
CA SER A 11 32.73 -30.95 -32.91
C SER A 11 33.63 -30.63 -31.71
N VAL A 12 32.96 -30.29 -30.61
CA VAL A 12 33.19 -30.74 -29.22
C VAL A 12 34.60 -30.60 -28.61
N SER A 13 34.67 -29.74 -27.59
CA SER A 13 35.33 -30.08 -26.32
C SER A 13 34.44 -29.62 -25.17
N GLY A 14 33.88 -30.57 -24.44
CA GLY A 14 33.32 -30.35 -23.10
C GLY A 14 34.38 -30.67 -22.04
N GLU A 15 34.49 -29.78 -21.06
CA GLU A 15 35.10 -29.90 -19.72
C GLU A 15 34.91 -28.50 -19.11
N GLY A 16 34.46 -28.23 -17.89
CA GLY A 16 34.16 -28.97 -16.68
C GLY A 16 33.86 -27.89 -15.62
N GLU A 17 33.02 -28.23 -14.65
CA GLU A 17 32.51 -27.43 -13.53
C GLU A 17 33.39 -26.29 -12.97
N ARG A 18 32.74 -25.19 -12.56
CA ARG A 18 32.51 -24.88 -11.12
C ARG A 18 31.56 -23.69 -10.88
N PRO A 19 30.62 -23.81 -9.93
CA PRO A 19 29.71 -22.73 -9.56
C PRO A 19 30.47 -21.64 -8.80
N ARG A 20 30.63 -20.46 -9.41
CA ARG A 20 31.22 -19.27 -8.78
C ARG A 20 30.26 -18.56 -7.80
N ARG A 21 29.34 -19.30 -7.17
CA ARG A 21 28.26 -18.77 -6.31
C ARG A 21 28.48 -19.01 -4.81
N GLN A 22 29.70 -19.34 -4.37
CA GLN A 22 29.95 -19.77 -2.99
C GLN A 22 31.15 -19.12 -2.29
N ARG A 23 31.48 -17.86 -2.66
CA ARG A 23 32.48 -17.05 -1.92
C ARG A 23 32.07 -15.60 -1.64
N VAL A 24 30.84 -15.17 -1.96
CA VAL A 24 30.35 -13.81 -1.68
C VAL A 24 29.48 -13.76 -0.40
N VAL A 25 28.97 -14.91 0.04
CA VAL A 25 28.04 -15.01 1.17
C VAL A 25 28.61 -14.53 2.52
N PRO A 26 29.88 -14.75 2.91
CA PRO A 26 30.31 -14.35 4.24
C PRO A 26 30.58 -12.83 4.39
N LEU A 27 30.68 -12.07 3.29
CA LEU A 27 31.01 -10.64 3.35
C LEU A 27 29.76 -9.74 3.48
N VAL A 28 28.62 -10.17 2.93
CA VAL A 28 27.35 -9.42 3.00
C VAL A 28 26.70 -9.52 4.39
N VAL A 29 26.81 -10.68 5.05
CA VAL A 29 26.26 -10.89 6.41
C VAL A 29 26.98 -10.02 7.44
N GLY A 30 28.30 -9.84 7.31
CA GLY A 30 29.07 -8.95 8.19
C GLY A 30 28.68 -7.47 8.05
N LEU A 31 28.42 -7.00 6.83
CA LEU A 31 28.03 -5.61 6.56
C LEU A 31 26.62 -5.29 7.07
N ILE A 32 25.67 -6.21 6.90
CA ILE A 32 24.28 -6.05 7.38
C ILE A 32 24.25 -5.97 8.91
N LEU A 33 25.10 -6.73 9.62
CA LEU A 33 25.14 -6.72 11.08
C LEU A 33 25.71 -5.41 11.66
N VAL A 34 26.67 -4.78 10.97
CA VAL A 34 27.21 -3.47 11.38
C VAL A 34 26.23 -2.32 11.08
N ILE A 35 25.49 -2.38 9.98
CA ILE A 35 24.48 -1.36 9.64
C ILE A 35 23.24 -1.47 10.55
N GLY A 36 22.83 -2.69 10.92
CA GLY A 36 21.72 -2.93 11.84
C GLY A 36 21.93 -2.35 13.24
N ALA A 37 23.16 -2.39 13.76
CA ALA A 37 23.48 -1.82 15.08
C ALA A 37 23.50 -0.28 15.09
N ALA A 38 23.83 0.37 13.96
CA ALA A 38 23.84 1.83 13.85
C ALA A 38 22.43 2.43 13.62
N GLY A 39 21.54 1.70 12.92
CA GLY A 39 20.19 2.19 12.59
C GLY A 39 19.25 2.31 13.79
N VAL A 40 19.34 1.38 14.75
CA VAL A 40 18.44 1.37 15.93
C VAL A 40 18.84 2.45 16.95
N GLY A 41 20.12 2.78 17.07
CA GLY A 41 20.59 3.87 17.94
C GLY A 41 20.27 5.28 17.41
N GLY A 42 20.32 5.48 16.10
CA GLY A 42 20.04 6.79 15.47
C GLY A 42 18.56 7.16 15.46
N PHE A 43 17.66 6.18 15.26
CA PHE A 43 16.22 6.45 15.19
C PHE A 43 15.61 6.80 16.56
N PHE A 44 16.19 6.31 17.67
CA PHE A 44 15.69 6.62 19.01
C PHE A 44 16.18 7.97 19.56
N LEU A 45 17.32 8.49 19.09
CA LEU A 45 17.82 9.81 19.51
C LEU A 45 17.21 10.98 18.72
N LEU A 46 16.63 10.74 17.53
CA LEU A 46 16.03 11.81 16.71
C LEU A 46 14.59 12.22 17.13
N ARG A 47 13.93 11.45 18.01
CA ARG A 47 12.58 11.80 18.51
C ARG A 47 12.57 12.67 19.78
N ALA A 48 13.73 13.00 20.35
CA ALA A 48 13.82 13.79 21.58
C ALA A 48 14.06 15.30 21.36
N SER A 49 14.20 15.78 20.11
CA SER A 49 14.68 17.16 19.84
C SER A 49 13.66 18.10 19.17
N MET A 50 12.37 17.78 19.20
CA MET A 50 11.31 18.67 18.69
C MET A 50 10.47 19.25 19.84
N GLN A 51 11.14 19.90 20.79
CA GLN A 51 10.52 20.80 21.78
C GLN A 51 11.43 22.02 21.91
N ASP A 52 11.35 22.92 20.93
CA ASP A 52 11.43 24.37 21.09
C ASP A 52 11.60 25.02 19.71
N ALA A 53 10.52 25.59 19.18
CA ALA A 53 10.61 26.66 18.20
C ALA A 53 9.40 27.57 18.35
N ALA A 54 9.71 28.81 18.68
CA ALA A 54 8.81 29.90 19.01
C ALA A 54 7.75 30.17 17.94
N ALA A 55 6.62 30.68 18.43
CA ALA A 55 5.48 31.14 17.67
C ALA A 55 5.82 32.20 16.61
N PRO A 56 5.21 32.15 15.42
CA PRO A 56 4.90 33.34 14.66
C PRO A 56 3.50 33.86 15.05
N VAL A 57 3.46 35.09 15.55
CA VAL A 57 2.23 35.89 15.69
C VAL A 57 1.76 36.24 14.28
N ILE A 58 0.67 35.61 13.83
CA ILE A 58 -0.09 36.07 12.66
C ILE A 58 -1.42 36.60 13.16
N SER A 59 -1.51 37.93 13.24
CA SER A 59 -2.76 38.67 13.36
C SER A 59 -3.57 38.49 12.08
N GLY A 60 -4.44 37.49 12.07
CA GLY A 60 -5.42 37.25 11.01
C GLY A 60 -6.83 37.43 11.56
N THR A 61 -7.41 38.61 11.32
CA THR A 61 -8.81 38.90 11.58
C THR A 61 -9.67 38.17 10.54
N ALA A 62 -10.36 37.11 10.95
CA ALA A 62 -11.51 36.58 10.22
C ALA A 62 -12.59 36.16 11.21
N THR A 63 -13.50 37.09 11.45
CA THR A 63 -14.76 36.93 12.18
C THR A 63 -15.62 35.89 11.46
N SER A 64 -15.95 34.80 12.14
CA SER A 64 -17.10 33.94 11.82
C SER A 64 -17.72 33.49 13.13
N SER A 65 -18.74 34.25 13.54
CA SER A 65 -19.52 34.01 14.75
C SER A 65 -20.52 32.88 14.49
N PHE A 66 -20.28 31.71 15.09
CA PHE A 66 -21.33 30.71 15.28
C PHE A 66 -21.55 30.54 16.78
N SER A 67 -22.55 31.26 17.28
CA SER A 67 -23.07 31.13 18.63
C SER A 67 -23.87 29.83 18.73
N ARG A 68 -23.34 28.85 19.47
CA ARG A 68 -24.15 27.74 19.99
C ARG A 68 -24.14 27.82 21.52
N THR A 69 -25.20 28.42 22.03
CA THR A 69 -25.60 28.45 23.44
C THR A 69 -25.78 27.02 23.98
N PRO A 70 -25.00 26.56 24.98
CA PRO A 70 -25.40 25.42 25.78
C PRO A 70 -26.44 25.85 26.82
N SER A 71 -27.61 25.23 26.73
CA SER A 71 -28.73 25.37 27.67
C SER A 71 -28.36 24.82 29.07
N PRO A 72 -28.77 25.48 30.17
CA PRO A 72 -28.51 25.02 31.53
C PRO A 72 -29.36 23.80 31.93
N ALA A 73 -28.78 23.03 32.86
CA ALA A 73 -29.31 21.84 33.52
C ALA A 73 -30.62 22.06 34.29
N PRO A 74 -31.39 20.98 34.53
CA PRO A 74 -32.22 20.87 35.73
C PRO A 74 -31.83 19.68 36.62
N ALA A 75 -32.29 19.82 37.86
CA ALA A 75 -31.86 19.17 39.08
C ALA A 75 -32.18 17.67 39.22
N SER A 76 -31.40 17.06 40.10
CA SER A 76 -31.66 15.79 40.78
C SER A 76 -32.85 15.89 41.74
N PRO A 77 -33.70 14.85 41.82
CA PRO A 77 -34.38 14.50 43.05
C PRO A 77 -33.96 13.09 43.53
N ALA A 78 -33.52 13.02 44.78
CA ALA A 78 -33.39 11.79 45.54
C ALA A 78 -34.78 11.31 46.00
N VAL A 79 -35.14 10.06 45.68
CA VAL A 79 -36.15 9.30 46.43
C VAL A 79 -35.76 7.82 46.46
N SER A 80 -35.72 7.25 47.65
CA SER A 80 -35.65 5.83 48.00
C SER A 80 -36.72 5.61 49.09
N PRO A 81 -37.13 4.39 49.50
CA PRO A 81 -37.21 3.08 48.86
C PRO A 81 -38.66 2.50 48.94
N GLY A 82 -38.92 1.38 48.25
CA GLY A 82 -39.98 0.44 48.66
C GLY A 82 -40.86 -0.11 47.55
N ALA A 83 -40.67 -1.39 47.21
CA ALA A 83 -41.72 -2.40 47.10
C ALA A 83 -41.10 -3.73 46.67
N SER A 84 -41.10 -4.68 47.59
CA SER A 84 -40.94 -6.11 47.30
C SER A 84 -42.16 -6.55 46.49
N GLY A 85 -41.95 -7.16 45.32
CA GLY A 85 -43.06 -7.59 44.46
C GLY A 85 -42.64 -8.39 43.23
N ALA A 86 -42.81 -9.71 43.36
CA ALA A 86 -42.90 -10.73 42.31
C ALA A 86 -41.66 -10.97 41.41
N LEU A 87 -41.06 -12.16 41.54
CA LEU A 87 -40.31 -12.82 40.47
C LEU A 87 -41.27 -13.10 39.30
N PRO A 88 -41.11 -12.51 38.10
CA PRO A 88 -41.70 -13.11 36.92
C PRO A 88 -40.92 -14.37 36.57
N SER A 89 -41.67 -15.46 36.36
CA SER A 89 -41.21 -16.68 35.70
C SER A 89 -40.26 -16.35 34.55
N GLY A 90 -39.12 -17.04 34.53
CA GLY A 90 -38.12 -16.93 33.49
C GLY A 90 -38.73 -17.12 32.10
N SER A 91 -38.98 -16.01 31.43
CA SER A 91 -39.10 -15.97 29.98
C SER A 91 -37.69 -16.21 29.46
N GLN A 92 -37.43 -17.45 29.04
CA GLN A 92 -36.22 -17.80 28.33
C GLN A 92 -36.16 -16.92 27.09
N ALA A 93 -35.31 -15.89 27.12
CA ALA A 93 -35.08 -15.02 25.98
C ALA A 93 -34.68 -15.89 24.80
N ALA A 94 -35.41 -15.76 23.69
CA ALA A 94 -35.04 -16.41 22.45
C ALA A 94 -33.57 -16.09 22.16
N PRO A 95 -32.76 -17.07 21.72
CA PRO A 95 -31.37 -16.82 21.39
C PRO A 95 -31.31 -15.65 20.39
N PRO A 96 -30.40 -14.69 20.59
CA PRO A 96 -30.28 -13.56 19.69
C PRO A 96 -30.10 -14.08 18.26
N PRO A 97 -30.75 -13.45 17.26
CA PRO A 97 -30.56 -13.84 15.87
C PRO A 97 -29.06 -13.84 15.57
N ALA A 98 -28.55 -14.92 14.99
CA ALA A 98 -27.15 -15.02 14.62
C ALA A 98 -26.80 -13.81 13.73
N SER A 99 -25.88 -12.96 14.20
CA SER A 99 -25.38 -11.84 13.42
C SER A 99 -24.89 -12.38 12.08
N ALA A 100 -25.49 -11.95 10.98
CA ALA A 100 -24.98 -12.25 9.66
C ALA A 100 -23.54 -11.73 9.60
N SER A 101 -22.57 -12.64 9.43
CA SER A 101 -21.17 -12.26 9.26
C SER A 101 -21.07 -11.34 8.05
N ALA A 102 -20.39 -10.21 8.21
CA ALA A 102 -20.08 -9.33 7.08
C ALA A 102 -19.32 -10.14 6.01
N PRO A 103 -19.57 -9.88 4.71
CA PRO A 103 -18.84 -10.56 3.64
C PRO A 103 -17.34 -10.26 3.77
N ALA A 104 -16.52 -11.30 3.55
CA ALA A 104 -15.06 -11.15 3.52
C ALA A 104 -14.64 -10.25 2.35
N PRO A 105 -13.54 -9.49 2.49
CA PRO A 105 -13.05 -8.64 1.42
C PRO A 105 -12.51 -9.49 0.26
N ALA A 106 -12.82 -9.09 -0.98
CA ALA A 106 -12.22 -9.67 -2.18
C ALA A 106 -12.04 -8.63 -3.30
N ILE A 107 -10.99 -8.82 -4.09
CA ILE A 107 -10.68 -8.03 -5.28
C ILE A 107 -11.12 -8.84 -6.50
N GLU A 108 -12.32 -8.55 -7.00
CA GLU A 108 -12.90 -9.19 -8.19
C GLU A 108 -12.04 -8.93 -9.43
N SER A 109 -11.70 -7.65 -9.64
CA SER A 109 -10.84 -7.23 -10.75
C SER A 109 -9.88 -6.12 -10.32
N PHE A 110 -8.68 -6.17 -10.89
CA PHE A 110 -7.70 -5.11 -10.80
C PHE A 110 -6.90 -5.09 -12.09
N SER A 111 -6.89 -3.95 -12.77
CA SER A 111 -6.24 -3.76 -14.06
C SER A 111 -5.55 -2.41 -14.12
N VAL A 112 -4.37 -2.39 -14.74
CA VAL A 112 -3.58 -1.19 -14.99
C VAL A 112 -3.29 -1.17 -16.49
N GLY A 113 -3.68 -0.07 -17.14
CA GLY A 113 -3.57 0.12 -18.58
C GLY A 113 -2.81 1.40 -18.92
N PRO A 114 -1.91 1.37 -19.90
CA PRO A 114 -1.39 0.19 -20.61
C PRO A 114 -0.48 -0.69 -19.71
N GLN A 115 -0.41 -2.00 -20.00
CA GLN A 115 0.53 -2.93 -19.32
C GLN A 115 1.95 -2.90 -19.89
N THR A 116 2.10 -2.35 -21.10
CA THR A 116 3.39 -2.14 -21.74
C THR A 116 3.48 -0.69 -22.16
N VAL A 117 4.56 -0.03 -21.76
CA VAL A 117 4.86 1.34 -22.16
C VAL A 117 6.16 1.36 -22.94
N THR A 118 6.22 2.21 -23.97
CA THR A 118 7.45 2.49 -24.69
C THR A 118 7.92 3.84 -24.22
N CYS A 119 8.94 3.82 -23.37
CA CYS A 119 9.61 5.03 -22.96
C CYS A 119 10.90 5.19 -23.75
N SER A 120 11.04 6.31 -24.44
CA SER A 120 12.33 6.67 -25.04
C SER A 120 13.35 7.05 -23.99
N ALA A 121 14.59 6.61 -24.17
CA ALA A 121 15.71 7.08 -23.37
C ALA A 121 15.78 8.63 -23.47
N PRO A 122 15.99 9.34 -22.34
CA PRO A 122 16.14 10.78 -22.39
C PRO A 122 17.31 11.15 -23.31
N ALA A 123 17.11 12.14 -24.17
CA ALA A 123 18.16 12.63 -25.06
C ALA A 123 19.38 13.08 -24.23
N PRO A 124 20.62 12.85 -24.69
CA PRO A 124 21.81 13.26 -23.97
C PRO A 124 21.76 14.75 -23.60
N GLY A 125 21.91 15.07 -22.31
CA GLY A 125 21.89 16.44 -21.81
C GLY A 125 20.51 17.01 -21.50
N VAL A 126 19.42 16.25 -21.66
CA VAL A 126 18.08 16.62 -21.18
C VAL A 126 17.84 15.94 -19.82
N PRO A 127 17.90 16.67 -18.70
CA PRO A 127 17.52 16.12 -17.41
C PRO A 127 16.00 15.95 -17.36
N GLY A 128 15.53 14.72 -17.20
CA GLY A 128 14.12 14.44 -17.00
C GLY A 128 13.80 12.95 -17.15
N LEU A 129 12.98 12.43 -16.24
CA LEU A 129 12.27 11.18 -16.45
C LEU A 129 11.01 11.51 -17.24
N THR A 130 10.84 10.87 -18.40
CA THR A 130 9.56 10.88 -19.10
C THR A 130 8.51 10.21 -18.21
N SER A 131 7.27 10.68 -18.24
CA SER A 131 6.16 9.99 -17.58
C SER A 131 5.01 9.74 -18.54
N THR A 132 4.33 8.61 -18.35
CA THR A 132 3.16 8.23 -19.16
C THR A 132 1.95 8.06 -18.24
N PRO A 133 0.79 8.66 -18.54
CA PRO A 133 -0.40 8.47 -17.72
C PRO A 133 -0.87 7.02 -17.78
N LEU A 134 -1.27 6.47 -16.64
CA LEU A 134 -1.89 5.15 -16.54
C LEU A 134 -3.35 5.29 -16.15
N THR A 135 -4.18 4.39 -16.68
CA THR A 135 -5.53 4.17 -16.18
C THR A 135 -5.52 2.95 -15.28
N ILE A 136 -5.97 3.13 -14.05
CA ILE A 136 -6.18 2.04 -13.09
C ILE A 136 -7.67 1.83 -12.97
N SER A 137 -8.10 0.57 -12.94
CA SER A 137 -9.51 0.21 -12.71
C SER A 137 -9.60 -1.01 -11.80
N TRP A 138 -10.61 -1.02 -10.94
CA TRP A 138 -10.80 -2.07 -9.95
C TRP A 138 -12.27 -2.33 -9.64
N SER A 139 -12.54 -3.50 -9.10
CA SER A 139 -13.83 -3.88 -8.52
C SER A 139 -13.57 -4.69 -7.25
N ILE A 140 -14.21 -4.28 -6.16
CA ILE A 140 -14.01 -4.80 -4.82
C ILE A 140 -15.37 -5.17 -4.23
N VAL A 141 -15.40 -6.24 -3.44
CA VAL A 141 -16.55 -6.62 -2.61
C VAL A 141 -16.10 -6.78 -1.15
N GLY A 142 -16.97 -6.46 -0.19
CA GLY A 142 -16.66 -6.60 1.24
C GLY A 142 -15.53 -5.70 1.77
N GLY A 143 -15.06 -4.74 0.98
CA GLY A 143 -14.02 -3.78 1.36
C GLY A 143 -14.58 -2.59 2.14
N LEU A 144 -13.85 -2.15 3.16
CA LEU A 144 -14.09 -0.88 3.87
C LEU A 144 -13.21 0.25 3.33
N ARG A 145 -11.94 -0.07 3.07
CA ARG A 145 -10.93 0.87 2.56
C ARG A 145 -10.02 0.18 1.57
N ALA A 146 -9.51 0.95 0.61
CA ALA A 146 -8.61 0.43 -0.41
C ALA A 146 -7.50 1.43 -0.69
N TRP A 147 -6.30 0.93 -0.99
CA TRP A 147 -5.13 1.73 -1.31
C TRP A 147 -4.45 1.20 -2.56
N VAL A 148 -3.96 2.12 -3.37
CA VAL A 148 -3.04 1.82 -4.47
C VAL A 148 -1.64 2.19 -4.01
N GLY A 149 -0.70 1.29 -4.27
CA GLY A 149 0.73 1.46 -4.01
C GLY A 149 1.53 1.22 -5.28
N VAL A 150 2.73 1.82 -5.33
CA VAL A 150 3.69 1.68 -6.42
C VAL A 150 4.95 1.04 -5.85
N ASP A 151 5.42 -0.02 -6.50
CA ASP A 151 6.59 -0.83 -6.13
C ASP A 151 6.57 -1.43 -4.73
N THR A 152 5.36 -1.63 -4.17
CA THR A 152 5.13 -2.27 -2.87
C THR A 152 4.30 -3.55 -3.00
N ASP A 153 4.46 -4.48 -2.06
CA ASP A 153 3.61 -5.66 -1.88
C ASP A 153 2.37 -5.37 -1.03
N ASP A 154 2.39 -4.28 -0.24
CA ASP A 154 1.30 -3.87 0.63
C ASP A 154 1.07 -2.36 0.50
N ALA A 155 0.03 -2.00 -0.24
CA ALA A 155 -0.35 -0.61 -0.45
C ALA A 155 -0.99 0.03 0.79
N MET A 156 -1.44 -0.75 1.76
CA MET A 156 -1.93 -0.21 3.04
C MET A 156 -0.76 0.25 3.92
N ALA A 157 0.37 -0.46 3.89
CA ALA A 157 1.58 -0.10 4.61
C ALA A 157 2.33 1.08 3.96
N GLU A 158 2.37 1.10 2.62
CA GLU A 158 3.05 2.13 1.82
C GLU A 158 2.09 2.71 0.76
N PRO A 159 1.09 3.51 1.18
CA PRO A 159 0.07 4.01 0.26
C PRO A 159 0.64 5.10 -0.64
N TYR A 160 0.42 4.95 -1.94
CA TYR A 160 0.55 6.05 -2.89
C TYR A 160 -0.71 6.91 -2.86
N ALA A 161 -1.89 6.26 -2.92
CA ALA A 161 -3.18 6.91 -2.83
C ALA A 161 -4.23 6.00 -2.18
N GLU A 162 -5.15 6.58 -1.44
CA GLU A 162 -6.38 5.90 -0.99
C GLU A 162 -7.45 6.02 -2.08
N VAL A 163 -8.18 4.93 -2.35
CA VAL A 163 -9.21 4.85 -3.38
C VAL A 163 -10.52 4.29 -2.82
N SER A 164 -11.61 4.44 -3.55
CA SER A 164 -12.90 3.86 -3.15
C SER A 164 -12.79 2.33 -3.00
N ALA A 165 -13.35 1.80 -1.90
CA ALA A 165 -13.48 0.36 -1.66
C ALA A 165 -14.64 -0.29 -2.43
N GLU A 166 -15.25 0.45 -3.36
CA GLU A 166 -16.20 -0.04 -4.36
C GLU A 166 -15.52 -0.18 -5.73
N ALA A 167 -16.29 -0.39 -6.80
CA ALA A 167 -15.74 -0.34 -8.16
C ALA A 167 -15.39 1.09 -8.57
N GLY A 168 -14.29 1.25 -9.30
CA GLY A 168 -13.82 2.57 -9.72
C GLY A 168 -12.68 2.55 -10.73
N SER A 169 -12.29 3.75 -11.16
CA SER A 169 -11.14 3.97 -12.02
C SER A 169 -10.51 5.34 -11.76
N THR A 170 -9.19 5.46 -11.92
CA THR A 170 -8.47 6.76 -11.89
C THR A 170 -7.38 6.82 -12.96
N THR A 171 -7.03 8.03 -13.37
CA THR A 171 -5.91 8.36 -14.28
C THR A 171 -4.82 9.19 -13.62
N ASP A 172 -4.87 9.36 -12.30
CA ASP A 172 -3.97 10.26 -11.57
C ASP A 172 -2.56 9.68 -11.40
N LEU A 173 -2.38 8.38 -11.62
CA LEU A 173 -1.08 7.75 -11.56
C LEU A 173 -0.28 7.93 -12.85
N GLN A 174 0.98 8.30 -12.66
CA GLN A 174 1.97 8.42 -13.71
C GLN A 174 2.94 7.25 -13.63
N TYR A 175 3.23 6.64 -14.77
CA TYR A 175 4.34 5.72 -14.92
C TYR A 175 5.63 6.51 -15.06
N LEU A 176 6.64 6.21 -14.24
CA LEU A 176 7.97 6.82 -14.37
C LEU A 176 8.80 5.96 -15.32
N CYS A 177 9.31 6.56 -16.39
CA CYS A 177 10.04 5.86 -17.45
C CYS A 177 11.48 5.44 -17.07
N ALA A 178 11.69 4.85 -15.89
CA ALA A 178 13.00 4.37 -15.45
C ALA A 178 13.15 2.86 -15.67
N ASP A 179 12.25 2.09 -15.05
CA ASP A 179 12.29 0.63 -15.00
C ASP A 179 10.86 0.07 -15.06
N ASP A 180 10.71 -1.25 -15.01
CA ASP A 180 9.40 -1.89 -14.79
C ASP A 180 8.84 -1.50 -13.42
N HIS A 181 7.55 -1.20 -13.37
CA HIS A 181 6.88 -0.79 -12.14
C HIS A 181 5.73 -1.74 -11.77
N ARG A 182 5.58 -1.95 -10.47
CA ARG A 182 4.58 -2.85 -9.90
C ARG A 182 3.51 -2.04 -9.18
N TYR A 183 2.27 -2.20 -9.60
CA TYR A 183 1.13 -1.54 -9.00
C TYR A 183 0.35 -2.53 -8.16
N THR A 184 0.12 -2.19 -6.90
CA THR A 184 -0.57 -3.07 -5.95
C THR A 184 -1.80 -2.38 -5.41
N LEU A 185 -2.95 -3.07 -5.47
CA LEU A 185 -4.18 -2.70 -4.79
C LEU A 185 -4.30 -3.53 -3.51
N THR A 186 -4.42 -2.88 -2.35
CA THR A 186 -4.69 -3.55 -1.07
C THR A 186 -6.02 -3.09 -0.52
N VAL A 187 -6.84 -4.03 -0.05
CA VAL A 187 -8.18 -3.80 0.47
C VAL A 187 -8.25 -4.29 1.91
N LEU A 188 -8.78 -3.46 2.81
CA LEU A 188 -9.11 -3.84 4.19
C LEU A 188 -10.62 -4.10 4.29
N GLY A 189 -10.99 -5.30 4.76
CA GLY A 189 -12.38 -5.69 5.00
C GLY A 189 -12.92 -5.29 6.36
N ALA A 190 -14.23 -5.44 6.53
CA ALA A 190 -14.91 -5.16 7.80
C ALA A 190 -14.58 -6.16 8.92
N ASP A 191 -14.09 -7.33 8.54
CA ASP A 191 -13.54 -8.36 9.41
C ASP A 191 -12.09 -8.08 9.84
N GLY A 192 -11.49 -6.99 9.35
CA GLY A 192 -10.09 -6.63 9.60
C GLY A 192 -9.08 -7.41 8.76
N GLN A 193 -9.54 -8.26 7.84
CA GLN A 193 -8.66 -8.97 6.91
C GLN A 193 -8.21 -8.05 5.78
N THR A 194 -7.01 -8.30 5.26
CA THR A 194 -6.48 -7.60 4.09
C THR A 194 -6.27 -8.54 2.92
N VAL A 195 -6.59 -8.05 1.72
CA VAL A 195 -6.35 -8.75 0.46
C VAL A 195 -5.62 -7.81 -0.49
N SER A 196 -4.57 -8.31 -1.12
CA SER A 196 -3.76 -7.54 -2.07
C SER A 196 -3.73 -8.21 -3.44
N ARG A 197 -3.70 -7.39 -4.49
CA ARG A 197 -3.55 -7.84 -5.88
C ARG A 197 -2.60 -6.91 -6.61
N THR A 198 -1.76 -7.49 -7.45
CA THR A 198 -0.64 -6.78 -8.05
C THR A 198 -0.60 -6.99 -9.57
N VAL A 199 -0.26 -5.92 -10.29
CA VAL A 199 -0.08 -5.89 -11.74
C VAL A 199 1.24 -5.20 -12.05
N THR A 200 2.02 -5.77 -12.96
CA THR A 200 3.28 -5.17 -13.42
C THR A 200 3.05 -4.49 -14.77
N VAL A 201 3.59 -3.27 -14.89
CA VAL A 201 3.67 -2.53 -16.16
C VAL A 201 5.14 -2.57 -16.58
N THR A 202 5.39 -3.06 -17.80
CA THR A 202 6.73 -3.25 -18.33
C THR A 202 7.11 -2.12 -19.28
N ASN A 203 8.30 -1.59 -19.12
CA ASN A 203 8.90 -0.70 -20.10
C ASN A 203 9.61 -1.53 -21.17
N ILE A 204 9.06 -1.56 -22.38
CA ILE A 204 9.66 -2.33 -23.48
C ILE A 204 10.78 -1.58 -24.22
N GLY A 205 10.99 -0.31 -23.88
CA GLY A 205 11.94 0.59 -24.55
C GLY A 205 11.61 0.85 -26.02
N ASP A 206 12.32 1.81 -26.60
CA ASP A 206 12.45 2.01 -28.04
C ASP A 206 13.55 1.08 -28.58
N ARG A 207 13.14 -0.06 -29.17
CA ARG A 207 14.06 -0.95 -29.89
C ARG A 207 14.53 -0.37 -31.22
#